data_AF-A0A2V6CFK9-F1
#
_entry.id   AF-A0A2V6CFK9-F1
#
_cell.length_a   1.000
_cell.length_b   1.000
_cell.length_c   1.000
_cell.angle_alpha   90.00
_cell.angle_beta   90.00
_cell.angle_gamma   90.00
#
_symmetry.space_group_name_H-M   'P 1'
#
loop_
_entity.id
_entity.type
_entity.pdbx_description
1 polymer ?
#
loop_
_entity_poly.entity_id
_entity_poly.type
_entity_poly.pdbx_seq_one_letter_code
_entity_poly.pdbx_strand_id
1 'polypeptide(L)' 'MLYRARRPHVLSISENKTLSAKTDAEAPHIRGNPDAPVTLEEYGDFQCPPCGMFATFLGQLENEYDSRLRVVFRNFPL' A
#
# COMPACT_ATOMS: atom_id res chain seq x y z
N MET A 1 -5.51 -9.97 -33.14
CA MET A 1 -4.37 -10.21 -32.24
C MET A 1 -4.88 -10.26 -30.80
N LEU A 2 -4.98 -11.44 -30.18
CA LEU A 2 -5.41 -11.57 -28.79
C LEU A 2 -4.16 -11.59 -27.91
N TYR A 3 -3.93 -10.50 -27.18
CA TYR A 3 -2.84 -10.41 -26.21
C TYR A 3 -3.11 -11.37 -25.06
N ARG A 4 -2.42 -12.51 -25.07
CA ARG A 4 -2.47 -13.50 -24.00
C ARG A 4 -1.51 -13.05 -22.90
N ALA A 5 -1.98 -12.18 -22.00
CA ALA A 5 -1.22 -11.84 -20.80
C ALA A 5 -0.94 -13.13 -20.02
N ARG A 6 0.33 -13.50 -19.84
CA ARG A 6 0.70 -14.57 -18.91
C ARG A 6 0.22 -14.13 -17.53
N ARG A 7 -0.69 -14.89 -16.92
CA ARG A 7 -1.03 -14.71 -15.52
C ARG A 7 0.28 -14.83 -14.72
N PRO A 8 0.76 -13.77 -14.04
CA PRO A 8 1.88 -13.95 -13.15
C PRO A 8 1.47 -14.97 -12.09
N HIS A 9 2.40 -15.84 -11.72
CA HIS A 9 2.19 -16.76 -10.62
C HIS A 9 1.83 -15.92 -9.39
N VAL A 10 0.70 -16.22 -8.75
CA VAL A 10 0.30 -15.56 -7.50
C VAL A 10 1.47 -15.72 -6.55
N LEU A 11 2.12 -14.60 -6.19
CA LEU A 11 3.18 -14.59 -5.21
C LEU A 11 2.49 -14.94 -3.89
N SER A 12 2.75 -16.14 -3.36
CA SER A 12 2.27 -16.51 -2.03
C SER A 12 3.02 -15.61 -1.04
N ILE A 13 2.35 -14.59 -0.53
CA ILE A 13 2.84 -13.81 0.60
C ILE A 13 2.91 -14.79 1.78
N SER A 14 4.13 -15.19 2.14
CA SER A 14 4.39 -16.07 3.28
C SER A 14 3.95 -15.35 4.57
N GLU A 15 3.10 -16.01 5.36
CA GLU A 15 2.45 -15.46 6.57
C GLU A 15 3.43 -15.03 7.66
N ASN A 16 4.73 -15.36 7.58
CA ASN A 16 5.68 -15.19 8.68
C ASN A 16 6.93 -14.39 8.30
N LYS A 17 6.78 -13.16 7.81
CA LYS A 17 7.91 -12.21 7.75
C LYS A 17 7.64 -10.96 8.58
N THR A 18 7.69 -11.11 9.91
CA THR A 18 7.71 -10.00 10.84
C THR A 18 9.05 -9.27 10.73
N LEU A 19 9.13 -8.29 9.82
CA LEU A 19 10.24 -7.35 9.74
C LEU A 19 10.09 -6.32 10.86
N SER A 20 10.50 -6.68 12.07
CA SER A 20 10.70 -5.71 13.15
C SER A 20 12.09 -5.10 13.00
N ALA A 21 12.20 -4.13 12.10
CA ALA A 21 13.35 -3.22 12.07
C ALA A 21 12.97 -2.00 12.92
N LYS A 22 13.53 -1.93 14.13
CA LYS A 22 13.42 -0.75 14.99
C LYS A 22 14.36 0.31 14.40
N THR A 23 13.80 1.21 13.60
CA THR A 23 14.52 2.38 13.07
C THR A 23 13.99 3.62 13.75
N ASP A 24 14.86 4.56 14.12
CA ASP A 24 14.53 5.90 14.64
C ASP A 24 13.83 6.79 13.60
N ALA A 25 13.13 6.18 12.65
CA ALA A 25 12.39 6.85 11.60
C ALA A 25 11.05 7.35 12.16
N GLU A 26 10.63 8.51 11.65
CA GLU A 26 9.29 9.06 11.86
C GLU A 26 8.23 7.95 11.79
N ALA A 27 7.31 7.94 12.75
CA ALA A 27 6.24 6.96 12.79
C ALA A 27 5.50 6.98 11.43
N PRO A 28 5.32 5.82 10.77
CA PRO A 28 4.64 5.77 9.48
C PRO A 28 3.22 6.32 9.57
N HIS A 29 2.80 7.09 8.56
CA HIS A 29 1.41 7.50 8.44
C HIS A 29 0.58 6.31 7.97
N ILE A 30 -0.10 5.65 8.91
CA ILE A 30 -0.87 4.43 8.67
C ILE A 30 -2.37 4.75 8.63
N ARG A 31 -3.09 4.14 7.68
CA ARG A 31 -4.54 3.98 7.68
C ARG A 31 -4.91 2.49 7.66
N GLY A 32 -6.05 2.15 8.27
CA GLY A 32 -6.55 0.79 8.36
C GLY A 32 -6.02 0.00 9.57
N ASN A 33 -6.23 -1.32 9.54
CA ASN A 33 -5.81 -2.24 10.60
C ASN A 33 -4.27 -2.36 10.62
N PRO A 34 -3.57 -2.05 11.73
CA PRO A 34 -2.11 -2.17 11.80
C PRO A 34 -1.60 -3.61 11.61
N ASP A 35 -2.44 -4.59 11.93
CA ASP A 35 -2.17 -6.03 11.82
C ASP A 35 -2.76 -6.65 10.55
N ALA A 36 -3.14 -5.83 9.56
CA ALA A 36 -3.66 -6.34 8.30
C ALA A 36 -2.63 -7.25 7.60
N PRO A 37 -3.06 -8.37 6.99
CA PRO A 37 -2.18 -9.30 6.30
C PRO A 37 -1.53 -8.71 5.04
N VAL A 38 -2.09 -7.62 4.49
CA VAL A 38 -1.56 -6.93 3.31
C VAL A 38 -1.25 -5.48 3.65
N THR A 39 -0.04 -5.03 3.30
CA THR A 39 0.39 -3.63 3.43
C THR A 39 0.65 -3.02 2.05
N LEU A 40 0.01 -1.90 1.76
CA LEU A 40 0.29 -1.05 0.60
C LEU A 40 1.04 0.19 1.08
N GLU A 41 2.23 0.43 0.56
CA GLU A 41 3.01 1.65 0.85
C GLU A 41 3.01 2.57 -0.37
N GLU A 42 2.46 3.78 -0.22
CA GLU A 42 2.44 4.83 -1.23
C GLU A 42 3.50 5.88 -0.90
N TYR A 43 4.36 6.16 -1.88
CA TYR A 43 5.25 7.32 -1.86
C TYR A 43 4.62 8.40 -2.73
N GLY A 44 4.19 9.50 -2.13
CA GLY A 44 3.45 10.54 -2.82
C GLY A 44 3.75 11.93 -2.28
N ASP A 45 3.34 12.93 -3.05
CA ASP A 45 3.50 14.34 -2.71
C ASP A 45 2.11 15.00 -2.69
N PHE A 46 1.82 15.75 -1.63
CA PHE A 46 0.57 16.49 -1.48
C PHE A 46 0.35 17.53 -2.58
N GLN A 47 1.40 17.97 -3.27
CA GLN A 47 1.35 18.93 -4.36
C GLN A 47 1.27 18.27 -5.75
N CYS A 48 1.38 16.93 -5.83
CA CYS A 48 1.35 16.19 -7.09
C CYS A 48 -0.09 15.81 -7.50
N PRO A 49 -0.65 16.34 -8.61
CA PRO A 49 -2.02 16.04 -9.01
C PRO A 49 -2.30 14.54 -9.28
N PRO A 50 -1.39 13.78 -9.93
CA PRO A 50 -1.52 12.32 -10.01
C PRO A 50 -1.63 11.60 -8.66
N CYS A 51 -0.84 11.99 -7.66
CA CYS A 51 -0.93 11.42 -6.31
C CYS A 51 -2.30 11.72 -5.68
N GLY A 52 -2.83 12.94 -5.86
CA GLY A 52 -4.19 13.29 -5.43
C GLY A 52 -5.28 12.43 -6.08
N MET A 53 -5.15 12.11 -7.37
CA MET A 53 -6.07 11.17 -8.03
C MET A 53 -5.94 9.74 -7.46
N PHE A 54 -4.72 9.28 -7.21
CA PHE A 54 -4.47 7.97 -6.62
C PHE A 54 -5.05 7.83 -5.21
N ALA A 55 -5.02 8.90 -4.40
CA ALA A 55 -5.64 8.92 -3.08
C ALA A 55 -7.15 8.61 -3.10
N THR A 56 -7.86 9.01 -4.17
CA THR A 56 -9.28 8.65 -4.35
C THR A 56 -9.47 7.15 -4.57
N PHE A 57 -8.60 6.55 -5.40
CA PHE A 57 -8.60 5.11 -5.63
C PHE A 57 -8.21 4.32 -4.38
N LEU A 58 -7.26 4.83 -3.58
CA LEU A 58 -6.92 4.24 -2.29
C LEU A 58 -8.12 4.18 -1.35
N GLY A 59 -8.95 5.22 -1.30
CA GLY A 59 -10.19 5.19 -0.52
C GLY A 59 -11.15 4.08 -0.96
N GLN A 60 -11.18 3.75 -2.25
CA GLN A 60 -11.99 2.62 -2.75
C GLN A 60 -11.42 1.28 -2.28
N LEU A 61 -10.10 1.10 -2.35
CA LEU A 61 -9.42 -0.10 -1.86
C LEU A 61 -9.56 -0.26 -0.34
N GLU A 62 -9.43 0.82 0.44
CA GLU A 62 -9.64 0.80 1.88
C GLU A 62 -11.05 0.30 2.23
N ASN A 63 -12.08 0.72 1.48
CA ASN A 63 -13.46 0.25 1.68
C ASN A 63 -13.67 -1.22 1.23
N GLU A 64 -13.05 -1.64 0.13
CA GLU A 64 -13.22 -3.01 -0.42
C GLU A 64 -12.51 -4.07 0.43
N TYR A 65 -11.32 -3.74 0.93
CA TYR A 65 -10.48 -4.68 1.66
C TYR A 65 -10.62 -4.57 3.18
N ASP A 66 -11.10 -3.43 3.69
CA ASP A 66 -11.41 -3.19 5.10
C ASP A 66 -10.22 -3.58 6.01
N SER A 67 -10.46 -4.36 7.07
CA SER A 67 -9.47 -4.85 8.03
C SER A 67 -8.34 -5.71 7.42
N ARG A 68 -8.45 -6.08 6.14
CA ARG A 68 -7.43 -6.87 5.43
C ARG A 68 -6.37 -6.02 4.76
N LEU A 69 -6.54 -4.70 4.70
CA LEU A 69 -5.59 -3.78 4.10
C LEU A 69 -5.09 -2.75 5.12
N ARG A 70 -3.76 -2.58 5.14
CA ARG A 70 -3.06 -1.48 5.78
C ARG A 70 -2.45 -0.60 4.72
N VAL A 71 -2.71 0.70 4.77
CA VAL A 71 -2.10 1.69 3.88
C VAL A 71 -1.07 2.49 4.65
N VAL A 72 0.14 2.60 4.12
CA VAL A 72 1.22 3.44 4.66
C VAL A 72 1.50 4.54 3.64
N PHE A 73 1.36 5.80 4.04
CA PHE A 73 1.72 6.94 3.20
C PHE A 73 3.09 7.50 3.59
N ARG A 74 3.92 7.79 2.60
CA ARG A 74 5.23 8.43 2.73
C ARG A 74 5.25 9.70 1.91
N ASN A 75 5.38 10.83 2.59
CA ASN A 75 5.55 12.12 1.93
C ASN A 75 6.92 12.16 1.23
N PHE A 76 6.90 12.28 -0.10
CA PHE A 76 8.08 12.30 -0.96
C PHE A 76 8.02 13.52 -1.90
N PRO A 77 8.24 14.73 -1.37
CA PRO A 77 8.17 15.96 -2.15
C PRO A 77 9.34 16.05 -3.16
N LEU A 78 9.06 16.58 -4.35
CA LEU A 78 10.04 16.83 -5.42
C LEU A 78 10.49 18.30 -5.49
#